data_AF-A0A972C3B0-F1
#
_entry.id   AF-A0A972C3B0-F1
#
_cell.length_a   1.000
_cell.length_b   1.000
_cell.length_c   1.000
_cell.angle_alpha   90.00
_cell.angle_beta   90.00
_cell.angle_gamma   90.00
#
_symmetry.space_group_name_H-M   'P 1'
#
loop_
_entity.id
_entity.type
_entity.pdbx_description
1 polymer ?
#
loop_
_entity_poly.entity_id
_entity_poly.type
_entity_poly.pdbx_seq_one_letter_code
_entity_poly.pdbx_strand_id
1 'polypeptide(L)'
;MIELPGGLMLPNHYYGIALAATSLLALWLLYRTFSRLRRARWVEDTPTSLIRSAAQGLVELNGWADAGGHQPLLSPLAGQTCLWYRFTVEEYRGDGRNRRWQVVERGQSDRPFVLRDATGECWIMPKGAEIHPRSRRRWEGKRRWPLAPSKQTRLLGSLLGRRYRYTEEYLQQEDLLYALGWFESRGGSHAVPDKRRIARQIISDWKADYPTLLARFDRNGDGQLDQLEWQQVQAAAASEARRQARDVTLQPVVHSLSKPPYRGIPFLLSDHHEEQLSRRLRRQSIWSLLGMLFSGSVAGWLWLALWVS
;
A
#
# COMPACT_ATOMS: atom_id res chain seq x y z
N MET A 1 -29.61 -42.46 -12.52
CA MET A 1 -30.38 -41.21 -12.39
C MET A 1 -30.76 -41.12 -10.93
N ILE A 2 -30.53 -39.98 -10.29
CA ILE A 2 -30.87 -39.79 -8.88
C ILE A 2 -32.18 -39.00 -8.84
N GLU A 3 -33.16 -39.52 -8.12
CA GLU A 3 -34.45 -38.86 -7.93
C GLU A 3 -34.29 -37.74 -6.88
N LEU A 4 -34.48 -36.49 -7.28
CA LEU A 4 -34.62 -35.40 -6.32
C LEU A 4 -36.08 -35.33 -5.81
N PRO A 5 -36.31 -35.00 -4.53
CA PRO A 5 -37.66 -34.71 -4.02
C PRO A 5 -38.34 -33.63 -4.88
N GLY A 6 -39.44 -33.99 -5.56
CA GLY A 6 -40.12 -33.14 -6.54
C GLY A 6 -40.12 -33.68 -7.99
N GLY A 7 -39.54 -34.86 -8.25
CA GLY A 7 -39.64 -35.56 -9.54
C GLY A 7 -38.62 -35.14 -10.61
N LEU A 8 -37.61 -34.35 -10.24
CA LEU A 8 -36.53 -33.97 -11.15
C LEU A 8 -35.48 -35.09 -11.25
N MET A 9 -35.30 -35.67 -12.43
CA MET A 9 -34.25 -36.66 -12.71
C MET A 9 -32.99 -35.96 -13.22
N LEU A 10 -31.89 -36.04 -12.46
CA LEU A 10 -30.58 -35.63 -12.96
C LEU A 10 -29.71 -36.86 -13.30
N PRO A 11 -29.02 -36.86 -14.45
CA PRO A 11 -27.98 -37.85 -14.72
C PRO A 11 -26.85 -37.76 -13.68
N ASN A 12 -26.27 -38.90 -13.30
CA ASN A 12 -25.33 -39.00 -12.18
C ASN A 12 -24.11 -38.04 -12.31
N HIS A 13 -23.64 -37.77 -13.53
CA HIS A 13 -22.52 -36.85 -13.75
C HIS A 13 -22.90 -35.38 -13.50
N TYR A 14 -24.11 -34.94 -13.89
CA TYR A 14 -24.59 -33.59 -13.58
C TYR A 14 -24.80 -33.38 -12.09
N TYR A 15 -25.24 -34.43 -11.39
CA TYR A 15 -25.41 -34.42 -9.94
C TYR A 15 -24.08 -34.18 -9.21
N GLY A 16 -23.04 -34.95 -9.57
CA GLY A 16 -21.70 -34.81 -9.00
C GLY A 16 -21.11 -33.43 -9.27
N ILE A 17 -21.30 -32.88 -10.48
CA ILE A 17 -20.87 -31.52 -10.83
C ILE A 17 -21.60 -30.48 -9.98
N ALA A 18 -22.92 -30.61 -9.81
CA ALA A 18 -23.71 -29.67 -9.01
C ALA A 18 -23.27 -29.67 -7.53
N LEU A 19 -23.12 -30.86 -6.92
CA LEU A 19 -22.67 -31.00 -5.54
C LEU A 19 -21.25 -30.41 -5.35
N ALA A 20 -20.33 -30.70 -6.27
CA ALA A 20 -18.98 -30.15 -6.23
C ALA A 20 -18.99 -28.62 -6.37
N ALA A 21 -19.77 -28.09 -7.31
CA ALA A 21 -19.88 -26.65 -7.55
C ALA A 21 -20.46 -25.91 -6.32
N THR A 22 -21.54 -26.40 -5.70
CA THR A 22 -22.14 -25.78 -4.52
C THR A 22 -21.22 -25.87 -3.29
N SER A 23 -20.47 -26.97 -3.15
CA SER A 23 -19.49 -27.13 -2.07
C SER A 23 -18.30 -26.18 -2.24
N LEU A 24 -17.74 -26.07 -3.45
CA LEU A 24 -16.65 -25.14 -3.76
C LEU A 24 -17.10 -23.68 -3.60
N LEU A 25 -18.33 -23.35 -4.02
CA LEU A 25 -18.90 -22.02 -3.83
C LEU A 25 -19.05 -21.69 -2.34
N ALA A 26 -19.54 -22.63 -1.52
CA ALA A 26 -19.66 -22.45 -0.07
C ALA A 26 -18.29 -22.20 0.57
N LEU A 27 -17.26 -22.99 0.24
CA LEU A 27 -15.89 -22.80 0.73
C LEU A 27 -15.31 -21.45 0.31
N TRP A 28 -15.52 -21.03 -0.94
CA TRP A 28 -15.08 -19.72 -1.42
C TRP A 28 -15.77 -18.56 -0.69
N LEU A 29 -17.08 -18.67 -0.44
CA LEU A 29 -17.85 -17.68 0.33
C LEU A 29 -17.43 -17.63 1.81
N LEU A 30 -17.11 -18.77 2.42
CA LEU A 30 -16.55 -18.85 3.77
C LEU A 30 -15.21 -18.11 3.85
N TYR A 31 -14.29 -18.41 2.93
CA TYR A 31 -12.99 -17.74 2.82
C TYR A 31 -13.16 -16.22 2.66
N ARG A 32 -14.08 -15.79 1.78
CA ARG A 32 -14.39 -14.38 1.52
C ARG A 32 -14.96 -13.68 2.76
N THR A 33 -15.83 -14.35 3.52
CA THR A 33 -16.40 -13.84 4.77
C THR A 33 -15.29 -13.62 5.80
N PHE A 34 -14.45 -14.63 6.04
CA PHE A 34 -13.38 -14.53 7.02
C PHE A 34 -12.32 -13.48 6.64
N SER A 35 -11.94 -13.42 5.36
CA SER A 35 -10.99 -12.42 4.85
C SER A 35 -11.50 -10.99 5.03
N ARG A 36 -12.79 -10.74 4.77
CA ARG A 36 -13.41 -9.42 4.92
C ARG A 36 -13.62 -9.03 6.37
N LEU A 37 -14.02 -9.96 7.23
CA LEU A 37 -14.14 -9.72 8.67
C LEU A 37 -12.77 -9.40 9.29
N ARG A 38 -11.72 -10.15 8.91
CA ARG A 38 -10.36 -9.87 9.36
C ARG A 38 -9.91 -8.48 8.92
N ARG A 39 -10.21 -8.09 7.68
CA ARG A 39 -9.91 -6.75 7.18
C ARG A 39 -10.70 -5.66 7.91
N ALA A 40 -11.98 -5.89 8.23
CA ALA A 40 -12.79 -4.95 9.00
C ALA A 40 -12.23 -4.76 10.41
N ARG A 41 -11.79 -5.84 11.08
CA ARG A 41 -11.14 -5.76 12.39
C ARG A 41 -9.85 -4.95 12.37
N TRP A 42 -9.00 -5.12 11.36
CA TRP A 42 -7.79 -4.28 11.25
C TRP A 42 -8.09 -2.78 11.17
N VAL A 43 -9.21 -2.42 10.56
CA VAL A 43 -9.64 -1.01 10.48
C VAL A 43 -10.22 -0.59 11.84
N GLU A 44 -11.17 -1.35 12.38
CA GLU A 44 -11.90 -1.01 13.62
C GLU A 44 -11.06 -1.08 14.91
N ASP A 45 -10.09 -2.01 14.98
CA ASP A 45 -9.29 -2.26 16.19
C ASP A 45 -8.01 -1.42 16.23
N THR A 46 -7.67 -0.70 15.15
CA THR A 46 -6.47 0.15 15.13
C THR A 46 -6.82 1.52 15.70
N PRO A 47 -6.24 1.95 16.83
CA PRO A 47 -6.55 3.24 17.42
C PRO A 47 -5.94 4.37 16.60
N THR A 48 -6.70 5.46 16.41
CA THR A 48 -6.18 6.72 15.90
C THR A 48 -5.04 7.22 16.80
N SER A 49 -3.88 7.47 16.22
CA SER A 49 -2.69 7.97 16.91
C SER A 49 -2.30 9.35 16.41
N LEU A 50 -1.66 10.15 17.27
CA LEU A 50 -0.96 11.36 16.87
C LEU A 50 0.41 10.99 16.29
N ILE A 51 0.86 11.70 15.26
CA ILE A 51 2.13 11.42 14.56
C ILE A 51 3.31 11.37 15.54
N ARG A 52 3.38 12.31 16.50
CA ARG A 52 4.48 12.38 17.47
C ARG A 52 4.62 11.15 18.37
N SER A 53 3.51 10.43 18.61
CA SER A 53 3.42 9.34 19.59
C SER A 53 2.94 8.03 18.97
N ALA A 54 2.85 7.96 17.64
CA ALA A 54 2.48 6.76 16.92
C ALA A 54 3.53 5.65 17.17
N ALA A 55 3.05 4.46 17.49
CA ALA A 55 3.90 3.29 17.68
C ALA A 55 4.46 2.79 16.33
N GLN A 56 5.60 2.10 16.36
CA GLN A 56 6.09 1.40 15.17
C GLN A 56 5.11 0.28 14.79
N GLY A 57 4.74 0.20 13.52
CA GLY A 57 3.83 -0.84 13.01
C GLY A 57 2.53 -0.29 12.44
N LEU A 58 1.44 -1.08 12.50
CA LEU A 58 0.15 -0.66 11.96
C LEU A 58 -0.44 0.45 12.84
N VAL A 59 -0.70 1.61 12.24
CA VAL A 59 -1.33 2.76 12.91
C VAL A 59 -2.35 3.41 12.00
N GLU A 60 -3.27 4.11 12.64
CA GLU A 60 -4.20 5.02 12.01
C GLU A 60 -3.82 6.46 12.34
N LEU A 61 -3.75 7.31 11.31
CA LEU A 61 -3.43 8.72 11.40
C LEU A 61 -4.53 9.54 10.70
N ASN A 62 -4.83 10.71 11.27
CA ASN A 62 -5.71 11.70 10.67
C ASN A 62 -5.00 13.05 10.62
N GLY A 63 -5.06 13.72 9.49
CA GLY A 63 -4.37 15.00 9.30
C GLY A 63 -4.66 15.63 7.95
N TRP A 64 -3.95 16.70 7.62
CA TRP A 64 -4.06 17.41 6.35
C TRP A 64 -2.96 16.97 5.39
N ALA A 65 -3.34 16.70 4.15
CA ALA A 65 -2.40 16.35 3.11
C ALA A 65 -1.62 17.59 2.63
N ASP A 66 -0.30 17.46 2.52
CA ASP A 66 0.63 18.54 2.18
C ASP A 66 1.69 18.06 1.17
N ALA A 67 2.21 18.99 0.37
CA ALA A 67 3.20 18.66 -0.66
C ALA A 67 4.62 18.42 -0.11
N GLY A 68 4.88 18.71 1.18
CA GLY A 68 6.18 18.49 1.81
C GLY A 68 7.30 19.34 1.21
N GLY A 69 6.98 20.58 0.80
CA GLY A 69 7.92 21.50 0.15
C GLY A 69 8.20 21.21 -1.33
N HIS A 70 7.61 20.16 -1.90
CA HIS A 70 7.65 19.91 -3.33
C HIS A 70 6.55 20.67 -4.08
N GLN A 71 6.76 20.94 -5.37
CA GLN A 71 5.67 21.41 -6.23
C GLN A 71 4.58 20.33 -6.33
N PRO A 72 3.27 20.68 -6.28
CA PRO A 72 2.19 19.73 -6.53
C PRO A 72 2.32 19.06 -7.91
N LEU A 73 1.83 17.83 -8.06
CA LEU A 73 1.69 17.18 -9.36
C LEU A 73 0.62 17.88 -10.19
N LEU A 74 0.68 17.67 -11.49
CA LEU A 74 -0.43 17.93 -12.40
C LEU A 74 -1.06 16.60 -12.81
N SER A 75 -2.38 16.52 -12.71
CA SER A 75 -3.13 15.37 -13.18
C SER A 75 -2.99 15.26 -14.71
N PRO A 76 -2.69 14.07 -15.26
CA PRO A 76 -2.27 13.95 -16.66
C PRO A 76 -3.40 14.20 -17.68
N LEU A 77 -4.67 14.13 -17.27
CA LEU A 77 -5.82 14.32 -18.16
C LEU A 77 -6.50 15.68 -17.97
N ALA A 78 -6.69 16.14 -16.75
CA ALA A 78 -7.34 17.44 -16.48
C ALA A 78 -6.35 18.58 -16.20
N GLY A 79 -5.09 18.30 -15.89
CA GLY A 79 -4.09 19.31 -15.56
C GLY A 79 -4.32 19.90 -14.18
N GLN A 80 -5.01 19.16 -13.30
CA GLN A 80 -5.36 19.61 -11.95
C GLN A 80 -4.13 19.51 -11.05
N THR A 81 -3.88 20.55 -10.26
CA THR A 81 -2.87 20.50 -9.19
C THR A 81 -3.32 19.52 -8.10
N CYS A 82 -2.48 18.53 -7.80
CA CYS A 82 -2.79 17.44 -6.86
C CYS A 82 -1.54 16.87 -6.18
N LEU A 83 -1.72 16.20 -5.05
CA LEU A 83 -0.67 15.44 -4.37
C LEU A 83 -0.53 14.03 -4.95
N TRP A 84 -1.66 13.45 -5.33
CA TRP A 84 -1.76 12.12 -5.93
C TRP A 84 -2.86 12.10 -7.00
N TYR A 85 -2.71 11.27 -8.04
CA TYR A 85 -3.76 11.01 -9.02
C TYR A 85 -3.85 9.54 -9.41
N ARG A 86 -5.02 9.14 -9.91
CA ARG A 86 -5.29 7.91 -10.67
C ARG A 86 -6.20 8.25 -11.85
N PHE A 87 -5.87 7.72 -13.02
CA PHE A 87 -6.66 7.95 -14.22
C PHE A 87 -6.96 6.67 -14.97
N THR A 88 -8.04 6.70 -15.73
CA THR A 88 -8.44 5.65 -16.68
C THR A 88 -8.93 6.32 -17.95
N VAL A 89 -8.37 5.90 -19.08
CA VAL A 89 -8.82 6.30 -20.43
C VAL A 89 -9.48 5.10 -21.07
N GLU A 90 -10.71 5.29 -21.51
CA GLU A 90 -11.50 4.30 -22.22
C GLU A 90 -11.77 4.77 -23.64
N GLU A 91 -11.77 3.87 -24.60
CA GLU A 91 -12.14 4.14 -25.99
C GLU A 91 -13.44 3.41 -26.32
N TYR A 92 -14.36 4.11 -27.00
CA TYR A 92 -15.60 3.50 -27.48
C TYR A 92 -15.30 2.69 -28.75
N ARG A 93 -15.24 1.36 -28.61
CA ARG A 93 -14.86 0.43 -29.68
C ARG A 93 -15.95 -0.60 -29.94
N GLY A 94 -16.02 -1.08 -31.18
CA GLY A 94 -16.91 -2.15 -31.62
C GLY A 94 -17.69 -1.77 -32.88
N ASP A 95 -18.41 -2.74 -33.43
CA ASP A 95 -19.24 -2.57 -34.60
C ASP A 95 -20.73 -2.80 -34.28
N GLY A 96 -21.60 -2.06 -34.98
CA GLY A 96 -23.05 -2.13 -34.84
C GLY A 96 -23.51 -2.06 -33.37
N ARG A 97 -24.16 -3.14 -32.91
CA ARG A 97 -24.74 -3.30 -31.57
C ARG A 97 -23.72 -3.70 -30.49
N ASN A 98 -22.48 -4.08 -30.85
CA ASN A 98 -21.47 -4.55 -29.92
C ASN A 98 -20.46 -3.45 -29.52
N ARG A 99 -20.89 -2.18 -29.57
CA ARG A 99 -20.06 -1.05 -29.15
C ARG A 99 -20.01 -0.95 -27.63
N ARG A 100 -18.79 -0.96 -27.09
CA ARG A 100 -18.54 -0.85 -25.65
C ARG A 100 -17.32 0.00 -25.36
N TRP A 101 -17.34 0.61 -24.18
CA TRP A 101 -16.15 1.26 -23.63
C TRP A 101 -15.11 0.19 -23.28
N GLN A 102 -13.89 0.38 -23.75
CA GLN A 102 -12.77 -0.50 -23.44
C GLN A 102 -11.64 0.33 -22.85
N VAL A 103 -11.11 -0.07 -21.70
CA VAL A 103 -9.96 0.59 -21.09
C VAL A 103 -8.77 0.45 -22.03
N VAL A 104 -8.26 1.58 -22.52
CA VAL A 104 -7.07 1.65 -23.36
C VAL A 104 -5.83 2.04 -22.56
N GLU A 105 -6.03 2.72 -21.42
CA GLU A 105 -4.95 3.15 -20.55
C GLU A 105 -5.41 3.38 -19.12
N ARG A 106 -4.50 3.13 -18.17
CA ARG A 106 -4.67 3.47 -16.77
C ARG A 106 -3.32 3.76 -16.15
N GLY A 107 -3.29 4.63 -15.16
CA GLY A 107 -2.08 4.97 -14.43
C GLY A 107 -2.40 5.62 -13.10
N GLN A 108 -1.40 5.72 -12.25
CA GLN A 108 -1.46 6.41 -10.97
C GLN A 108 -0.09 6.99 -10.61
N SER A 109 -0.07 8.00 -9.76
CA SER A 109 1.18 8.52 -9.20
C SER A 109 1.64 7.69 -8.00
N ASP A 110 2.94 7.48 -7.87
CA ASP A 110 3.56 6.86 -6.68
C ASP A 110 4.37 7.87 -5.86
N ARG A 111 4.24 9.18 -6.14
CA ARG A 111 5.03 10.22 -5.52
C ARG A 111 4.67 10.40 -4.04
N PRO A 112 5.65 10.40 -3.12
CA PRO A 112 5.45 10.76 -1.73
C PRO A 112 4.83 12.14 -1.53
N PHE A 113 4.03 12.26 -0.48
CA PHE A 113 3.52 13.53 0.03
C PHE A 113 3.44 13.45 1.55
N VAL A 114 3.13 14.55 2.23
CA VAL A 114 3.14 14.63 3.70
C VAL A 114 1.71 14.60 4.23
N LEU A 115 1.51 13.90 5.35
CA LEU A 115 0.36 14.05 6.23
C LEU A 115 0.81 14.88 7.43
N ARG A 116 0.12 15.98 7.70
CA ARG A 116 0.40 16.87 8.85
C ARG A 116 -0.74 16.75 9.85
N ASP A 117 -0.43 16.55 11.13
CA ASP A 117 -1.39 16.70 12.21
C ASP A 117 -0.95 17.84 13.15
N ALA A 118 -1.66 18.01 14.28
CA ALA A 118 -1.32 19.05 15.26
C ALA A 118 0.05 18.83 15.96
N THR A 119 0.69 17.67 15.74
CA THR A 119 1.88 17.23 16.48
C THR A 119 3.12 17.01 15.62
N GLY A 120 2.98 16.83 14.32
CA GLY A 120 4.12 16.60 13.44
C GLY A 120 3.74 16.27 12.00
N GLU A 121 4.73 15.72 11.30
CA GLU A 121 4.66 15.39 9.88
C GLU A 121 4.99 13.93 9.66
N CYS A 122 4.26 13.27 8.76
CA CYS A 122 4.48 11.90 8.36
C CYS A 122 4.47 11.77 6.84
N TRP A 123 5.53 11.21 6.25
CA TRP A 123 5.60 10.99 4.82
C TRP A 123 4.76 9.79 4.40
N ILE A 124 3.76 10.03 3.56
CA ILE A 124 2.91 8.98 2.98
C ILE A 124 3.58 8.44 1.72
N MET A 125 3.87 7.14 1.70
CA MET A 125 4.33 6.40 0.53
C MET A 125 3.12 5.76 -0.16
N PRO A 126 2.49 6.36 -1.19
CA PRO A 126 1.20 5.89 -1.71
C PRO A 126 1.26 4.55 -2.46
N LYS A 127 2.48 4.07 -2.77
CA LYS A 127 2.67 2.85 -3.54
C LYS A 127 2.04 1.65 -2.82
N GLY A 128 1.07 1.03 -3.49
CA GLY A 128 0.36 -0.14 -2.99
C GLY A 128 -0.72 0.15 -1.94
N ALA A 129 -1.06 1.42 -1.72
CA ALA A 129 -2.23 1.83 -0.95
C ALA A 129 -3.52 1.59 -1.73
N GLU A 130 -4.58 1.26 -1.02
CA GLU A 130 -5.95 1.42 -1.51
C GLU A 130 -6.38 2.86 -1.23
N ILE A 131 -6.50 3.66 -2.29
CA ILE A 131 -6.77 5.10 -2.18
C ILE A 131 -8.19 5.41 -2.66
N HIS A 132 -8.97 6.05 -1.80
CA HIS A 132 -10.35 6.48 -2.06
C HIS A 132 -10.48 7.99 -1.95
N PRO A 133 -10.15 8.73 -3.01
CA PRO A 133 -10.42 10.16 -3.06
C PRO A 133 -11.91 10.41 -3.34
N ARG A 134 -12.44 11.47 -2.76
CA ARG A 134 -13.74 12.08 -3.01
C ARG A 134 -13.72 12.81 -4.34
N SER A 135 -12.59 13.44 -4.67
CA SER A 135 -12.40 14.18 -5.90
C SER A 135 -12.29 13.24 -7.10
N ARG A 136 -13.33 13.25 -7.93
CA ARG A 136 -13.46 12.41 -9.13
C ARG A 136 -14.09 13.18 -10.27
N ARG A 137 -13.40 13.20 -11.41
CA ARG A 137 -13.85 13.84 -12.65
C ARG A 137 -14.04 12.80 -13.74
N ARG A 138 -15.15 12.90 -14.47
CA ARG A 138 -15.42 12.07 -15.64
C ARG A 138 -15.93 12.93 -16.79
N TRP A 139 -15.35 12.75 -17.97
CA TRP A 139 -15.75 13.48 -19.18
C TRP A 139 -15.42 12.68 -20.43
N GLU A 140 -15.91 13.13 -21.59
CA GLU A 140 -15.62 12.51 -22.88
C GLU A 140 -14.85 13.47 -23.80
N GLY A 141 -14.14 12.91 -24.77
CA GLY A 141 -13.38 13.66 -25.75
C GLY A 141 -13.05 12.85 -26.99
N LYS A 142 -12.34 13.47 -27.92
CA LYS A 142 -12.01 12.90 -29.24
C LYS A 142 -10.57 12.42 -29.38
N ARG A 143 -9.76 12.58 -28.33
CA ARG A 143 -8.31 12.28 -28.33
C ARG A 143 -7.96 11.36 -27.18
N ARG A 144 -6.93 10.52 -27.31
CA ARG A 144 -6.48 9.70 -26.19
C ARG A 144 -5.93 10.55 -25.02
N TRP A 145 -5.16 11.59 -25.35
CA TRP A 145 -4.58 12.54 -24.40
C TRP A 145 -5.14 13.94 -24.64
N PRO A 146 -6.01 14.46 -23.76
CA PRO A 146 -6.68 15.74 -23.98
C PRO A 146 -5.74 16.94 -23.90
N LEU A 147 -4.69 16.88 -23.07
CA LEU A 147 -3.73 17.97 -22.85
C LEU A 147 -2.47 17.88 -23.73
N ALA A 148 -2.28 16.79 -24.46
CA ALA A 148 -1.11 16.65 -25.31
C ALA A 148 -1.11 17.72 -26.41
N PRO A 149 0.03 18.40 -26.65
CA PRO A 149 0.13 19.42 -27.69
C PRO A 149 -0.26 18.82 -29.04
N SER A 150 -1.26 19.43 -29.69
CA SER A 150 -1.74 18.93 -30.97
C SER A 150 -0.78 19.34 -32.06
N LYS A 151 -0.05 18.38 -32.63
CA LYS A 151 0.53 18.59 -33.97
C LYS A 151 -0.64 18.66 -34.94
N GLN A 152 -0.88 19.82 -35.53
CA GLN A 152 -1.90 20.03 -36.55
C GLN A 152 -1.58 19.17 -37.77
N THR A 153 -2.15 17.98 -37.84
CA THR A 153 -2.35 17.30 -39.12
C THR A 153 -3.81 17.49 -39.49
N ARG A 154 -4.10 18.64 -40.12
CA ARG A 154 -5.29 18.75 -40.98
C ARG A 154 -5.05 17.81 -42.14
N LEU A 155 -5.99 16.89 -42.37
CA LEU A 155 -6.61 16.56 -43.66
C LEU A 155 -7.23 15.14 -43.57
N LEU A 156 -8.55 15.05 -43.83
CA LEU A 156 -9.30 13.85 -44.24
C LEU A 156 -9.57 12.69 -43.26
N GLY A 157 -9.41 12.85 -41.93
CA GLY A 157 -9.72 11.78 -40.96
C GLY A 157 -10.95 11.97 -40.05
N SER A 158 -11.65 13.11 -40.12
CA SER A 158 -12.52 13.57 -39.02
C SER A 158 -13.98 13.06 -39.02
N LEU A 159 -14.35 12.12 -39.89
CA LEU A 159 -15.73 11.62 -39.97
C LEU A 159 -15.99 10.36 -39.14
N LEU A 160 -14.95 9.64 -38.69
CA LEU A 160 -15.04 8.58 -37.67
C LEU A 160 -14.26 8.96 -36.42
N GLY A 161 -14.59 10.10 -35.82
CA GLY A 161 -13.96 10.57 -34.59
C GLY A 161 -14.05 9.52 -33.48
N ARG A 162 -12.92 8.92 -33.11
CA ARG A 162 -12.84 8.02 -31.95
C ARG A 162 -13.33 8.76 -30.72
N ARG A 163 -14.19 8.12 -29.94
CA ARG A 163 -14.70 8.67 -28.68
C ARG A 163 -13.90 8.08 -27.53
N TYR A 164 -13.44 8.94 -26.67
CA TYR A 164 -12.74 8.59 -25.44
C TYR A 164 -13.55 9.04 -24.24
N ARG A 165 -13.50 8.26 -23.17
CA ARG A 165 -14.04 8.60 -21.86
C ARG A 165 -12.89 8.58 -20.87
N TYR A 166 -12.75 9.67 -20.15
CA TYR A 166 -11.72 9.86 -19.15
C TYR A 166 -12.37 9.77 -17.78
N THR A 167 -11.72 9.07 -16.86
CA THR A 167 -12.02 9.14 -15.44
C THR A 167 -10.72 9.47 -14.73
N GLU A 168 -10.71 10.51 -13.92
CA GLU A 168 -9.56 10.94 -13.13
C GLU A 168 -9.98 11.18 -11.69
N GLU A 169 -9.17 10.71 -10.76
CA GLU A 169 -9.35 10.74 -9.32
C GLU A 169 -8.07 11.31 -8.72
N TYR A 170 -8.17 12.17 -7.72
CA TYR A 170 -6.99 12.85 -7.17
C TYR A 170 -7.16 13.27 -5.72
N LEU A 171 -6.04 13.39 -5.00
CA LEU A 171 -5.96 14.01 -3.67
C LEU A 171 -5.39 15.42 -3.84
N GLN A 172 -5.99 16.40 -3.19
CA GLN A 172 -5.56 17.79 -3.19
C GLN A 172 -4.73 18.11 -1.95
N GLN A 173 -4.01 19.22 -2.02
CA GLN A 173 -3.41 19.82 -0.84
C GLN A 173 -4.52 20.31 0.10
N GLU A 174 -4.28 20.22 1.40
CA GLU A 174 -5.22 20.57 2.48
C GLU A 174 -6.43 19.64 2.63
N ASP A 175 -6.53 18.57 1.84
CA ASP A 175 -7.53 17.53 2.06
C ASP A 175 -7.33 16.90 3.44
N LEU A 176 -8.41 16.76 4.21
CA LEU A 176 -8.41 15.97 5.42
C LEU A 176 -8.25 14.50 5.03
N LEU A 177 -7.11 13.92 5.34
CA LEU A 177 -6.73 12.58 4.94
C LEU A 177 -6.69 11.66 6.16
N TYR A 178 -7.52 10.62 6.08
CA TYR A 178 -7.43 9.42 6.88
C TYR A 178 -6.39 8.48 6.27
N ALA A 179 -5.47 7.99 7.10
CA ALA A 179 -4.38 7.11 6.66
C ALA A 179 -4.17 5.95 7.64
N LEU A 180 -4.45 4.73 7.20
CA LEU A 180 -4.18 3.49 7.93
C LEU A 180 -3.07 2.73 7.22
N GLY A 181 -1.93 2.51 7.87
CA GLY A 181 -0.78 1.87 7.25
C GLY A 181 0.35 1.54 8.22
N TRP A 182 1.49 1.12 7.66
CA TRP A 182 2.67 0.75 8.44
C TRP A 182 3.58 1.95 8.69
N PHE A 183 3.70 2.34 9.95
CA PHE A 183 4.45 3.48 10.42
C PHE A 183 5.85 3.08 10.86
N GLU A 184 6.82 3.81 10.32
CA GLU A 184 8.23 3.71 10.68
C GLU A 184 8.80 5.10 11.00
N SER A 185 9.60 5.17 12.05
CA SER A 185 10.39 6.36 12.38
C SER A 185 11.85 6.09 12.10
N ARG A 186 12.51 6.94 11.32
CA ARG A 186 13.95 6.88 11.05
C ARG A 186 14.64 8.11 11.59
N GLY A 187 15.86 7.95 12.11
CA GLY A 187 16.62 9.02 12.74
C GLY A 187 16.35 9.16 14.24
N GLY A 188 17.01 10.15 14.86
CA GLY A 188 17.00 10.35 16.30
C GLY A 188 17.66 9.22 17.10
N SER A 189 17.46 9.26 18.42
CA SER A 189 18.12 8.36 19.38
C SER A 189 17.78 6.87 19.18
N HIS A 190 16.63 6.56 18.56
CA HIS A 190 16.19 5.18 18.31
C HIS A 190 16.88 4.50 17.12
N ALA A 191 17.50 5.28 16.21
CA ALA A 191 18.22 4.77 15.06
C ALA A 191 19.70 4.45 15.38
N VAL A 192 20.18 4.75 16.59
CA VAL A 192 21.59 4.60 16.97
C VAL A 192 21.90 3.13 17.29
N PRO A 193 22.77 2.44 16.51
CA PRO A 193 23.26 1.12 16.87
C PRO A 193 23.98 1.14 18.22
N ASP A 194 24.03 0.02 18.95
CA ASP A 194 24.81 -0.08 20.18
C ASP A 194 26.24 0.46 19.96
N LYS A 195 26.62 1.47 20.75
CA LYS A 195 27.92 2.16 20.65
C LYS A 195 29.09 1.18 20.65
N ARG A 196 28.94 0.05 21.37
CA ARG A 196 29.95 -1.02 21.41
C ARG A 196 30.12 -1.71 20.06
N ARG A 197 29.03 -1.91 19.32
CA ARG A 197 29.06 -2.49 17.97
C ARG A 197 29.77 -1.56 16.99
N ILE A 198 29.49 -0.25 17.05
CA ILE A 198 30.17 0.77 16.22
C ILE A 198 31.67 0.77 16.53
N ALA A 199 32.07 0.80 17.81
CA ALA A 199 33.47 0.78 18.19
C ALA A 199 34.21 -0.48 17.69
N ARG A 200 33.58 -1.66 17.74
CA ARG A 200 34.15 -2.89 17.21
C ARG A 200 34.33 -2.84 15.69
N GLN A 201 33.35 -2.29 14.97
CA GLN A 201 33.45 -2.12 13.51
C GLN A 201 34.62 -1.19 13.17
N ILE A 202 34.73 -0.04 13.84
CA ILE A 202 35.83 0.91 13.64
C ILE A 202 37.20 0.25 13.87
N ILE A 203 37.34 -0.54 14.95
CA ILE A 203 38.59 -1.28 15.21
C ILE A 203 38.85 -2.31 14.11
N SER A 204 37.81 -3.00 13.62
CA SER A 204 37.94 -3.95 12.51
C SER A 204 38.43 -3.25 11.23
N ASP A 205 37.86 -2.09 10.92
CA ASP A 205 38.22 -1.31 9.73
C ASP A 205 39.66 -0.77 9.85
N TRP A 206 40.07 -0.30 11.03
CA TRP A 206 41.45 0.13 11.25
C TRP A 206 42.45 -1.02 11.21
N LYS A 207 42.07 -2.23 11.65
CA LYS A 207 42.91 -3.42 11.50
C LYS A 207 43.08 -3.85 10.05
N ALA A 208 42.11 -3.56 9.18
CA ALA A 208 42.22 -3.84 7.75
C ALA A 208 43.30 -2.97 7.08
N ASP A 209 43.54 -1.77 7.60
CA ASP A 209 44.64 -0.87 7.21
C ASP A 209 45.68 -0.76 8.35
N TYR A 210 46.35 -1.88 8.61
CA TYR A 210 47.34 -2.00 9.67
C TYR A 210 48.51 -0.99 9.58
N PRO A 211 49.06 -0.66 8.38
CA PRO A 211 50.12 0.34 8.26
C PRO A 211 49.70 1.73 8.76
N THR A 212 48.49 2.18 8.42
CA THR A 212 47.95 3.47 8.87
C THR A 212 47.64 3.45 10.38
N LEU A 213 47.20 2.31 10.91
CA LEU A 213 46.98 2.13 12.34
C LEU A 213 48.29 2.23 13.14
N LEU A 214 49.35 1.55 12.70
CA LEU A 214 50.68 1.64 13.31
C LEU A 214 51.19 3.08 13.31
N ALA A 215 51.20 3.75 12.14
CA ALA A 215 51.68 5.12 12.02
C ALA A 215 50.96 6.13 12.95
N ARG A 216 49.74 5.80 13.39
CA ARG A 216 48.92 6.65 14.26
C ARG A 216 49.08 6.35 15.76
N PHE A 217 49.42 5.12 16.14
CA PHE A 217 49.34 4.67 17.53
C PHE A 217 50.62 4.02 18.08
N ASP A 218 51.53 3.58 17.21
CA ASP A 218 52.87 3.08 17.59
C ASP A 218 53.76 4.29 17.95
N ARG A 219 54.02 4.49 19.24
CA ARG A 219 54.83 5.60 19.77
C ARG A 219 56.28 5.24 19.93
N ASN A 220 56.58 3.97 20.18
CA ASN A 220 57.94 3.51 20.45
C ASN A 220 58.68 3.12 19.14
N GLY A 221 57.96 2.98 18.03
CA GLY A 221 58.47 2.71 16.69
C GLY A 221 58.94 1.27 16.48
N ASP A 222 58.44 0.32 17.29
CA ASP A 222 58.86 -1.09 17.23
C ASP A 222 58.08 -1.95 16.21
N GLY A 223 57.06 -1.36 15.57
CA GLY A 223 56.23 -2.02 14.57
C GLY A 223 55.16 -2.97 15.13
N GLN A 224 54.99 -3.01 16.45
CA GLN A 224 53.95 -3.74 17.16
C GLN A 224 53.13 -2.77 18.04
N LEU A 225 51.90 -3.15 18.40
CA LEU A 225 51.09 -2.36 19.32
C LEU A 225 51.09 -3.03 20.69
N ASP A 226 51.69 -2.38 21.68
CA ASP A 226 51.73 -2.89 23.05
C ASP A 226 50.36 -2.72 23.77
N GLN A 227 50.29 -3.14 25.04
CA GLN A 227 49.03 -3.05 25.80
C GLN A 227 48.56 -1.61 26.05
N LEU A 228 49.49 -0.66 26.24
CA LEU A 228 49.18 0.76 26.47
C LEU A 228 48.73 1.44 25.18
N GLU A 229 49.38 1.14 24.06
CA GLU A 229 49.02 1.63 22.73
C GLU A 229 47.68 1.04 22.28
N TRP A 230 47.43 -0.24 22.57
CA TRP A 230 46.14 -0.87 22.32
C TRP A 230 44.99 -0.24 23.13
N GLN A 231 45.25 0.18 24.37
CA GLN A 231 44.28 0.96 25.14
C GLN A 231 43.98 2.32 24.47
N GLN A 232 44.99 2.97 23.89
CA GLN A 232 44.80 4.21 23.13
C GLN A 232 43.96 3.98 21.87
N VAL A 233 44.19 2.87 21.15
CA VAL A 233 43.36 2.47 20.00
C VAL A 233 41.90 2.29 20.44
N GLN A 234 41.65 1.56 21.52
CA GLN A 234 40.28 1.36 22.03
C GLN A 234 39.64 2.67 22.49
N ALA A 235 40.38 3.55 23.17
CA ALA A 235 39.89 4.85 23.61
C ALA A 235 39.54 5.76 22.42
N ALA A 236 40.40 5.79 21.40
CA ALA A 236 40.17 6.52 20.16
C ALA A 236 38.93 5.99 19.42
N ALA A 237 38.81 4.67 19.26
CA ALA A 237 37.66 4.04 18.63
C ALA A 237 36.36 4.31 19.41
N ALA A 238 36.40 4.28 20.74
CA ALA A 238 35.25 4.64 21.57
C ALA A 238 34.86 6.12 21.43
N SER A 239 35.84 7.02 21.30
CA SER A 239 35.59 8.46 21.05
C SER A 239 34.95 8.69 19.68
N GLU A 240 35.39 7.96 18.67
CA GLU A 240 34.89 8.05 17.30
C GLU A 240 33.47 7.48 17.20
N ALA A 241 33.23 6.32 17.82
CA ALA A 241 31.90 5.73 17.93
C ALA A 241 30.90 6.69 18.62
N ARG A 242 31.35 7.45 19.63
CA ARG A 242 30.51 8.48 20.27
C ARG A 242 30.20 9.66 19.33
N ARG A 243 31.15 10.08 18.50
CA ARG A 243 30.95 11.14 17.50
C ARG A 243 29.93 10.70 16.45
N GLN A 244 30.15 9.55 15.81
CA GLN A 244 29.20 8.99 14.83
C GLN A 244 27.81 8.78 15.43
N ALA A 245 27.71 8.27 16.66
CA ALA A 245 26.42 8.12 17.34
C ALA A 245 25.72 9.46 17.60
N ARG A 246 26.46 10.53 17.89
CA ARG A 246 25.90 11.88 18.03
C ARG A 246 25.38 12.39 16.69
N ASP A 247 26.13 12.23 15.61
CA ASP A 247 25.72 12.69 14.28
C ASP A 247 24.42 12.02 13.84
N VAL A 248 24.25 10.71 14.10
CA VAL A 248 22.97 10.01 13.86
C VAL A 248 21.86 10.52 14.76
N THR A 249 22.15 10.84 16.03
CA THR A 249 21.15 11.37 16.98
C THR A 249 20.67 12.77 16.57
N LEU A 250 21.55 13.58 15.97
CA LEU A 250 21.24 14.94 15.53
C LEU A 250 20.40 14.97 14.24
N GLN A 251 20.29 13.86 13.52
CA GLN A 251 19.40 13.79 12.36
C GLN A 251 17.93 13.89 12.82
N PRO A 252 17.12 14.75 12.17
CA PRO A 252 15.72 14.89 12.53
C PRO A 252 15.00 13.55 12.34
N VAL A 253 14.10 13.23 13.28
CA VAL A 253 13.25 12.04 13.15
C VAL A 253 12.31 12.26 11.97
N VAL A 254 12.36 11.36 11.00
CA VAL A 254 11.45 11.34 9.85
C VAL A 254 10.48 10.19 10.03
N HIS A 255 9.21 10.52 10.11
CA HIS A 255 8.13 9.55 10.15
C HIS A 255 7.67 9.21 8.73
N SER A 256 7.36 7.95 8.48
CA SER A 256 6.84 7.49 7.20
C SER A 256 5.73 6.46 7.39
N LEU A 257 4.71 6.52 6.55
CA LEU A 257 3.61 5.57 6.47
C LEU A 257 3.65 4.89 5.11
N SER A 258 3.69 3.56 5.09
CA SER A 258 3.83 2.78 3.87
C SER A 258 3.04 1.48 3.91
N LYS A 259 3.15 0.69 2.82
CA LYS A 259 2.50 -0.61 2.75
C LYS A 259 3.12 -1.57 3.78
N PRO A 260 2.30 -2.24 4.61
CA PRO A 260 2.80 -3.23 5.56
C PRO A 260 3.64 -4.32 4.90
N PRO A 261 4.74 -4.76 5.54
CA PRO A 261 5.58 -5.85 5.04
C PRO A 261 4.87 -7.21 5.07
N TYR A 262 3.85 -7.35 5.92
CA TYR A 262 3.07 -8.57 6.08
C TYR A 262 1.81 -8.59 5.20
N ARG A 263 1.45 -9.76 4.68
CA ARG A 263 0.23 -9.94 3.86
C ARG A 263 -1.04 -9.85 4.71
N GLY A 264 -2.09 -9.27 4.13
CA GLY A 264 -3.44 -9.25 4.71
C GLY A 264 -3.76 -8.04 5.60
N ILE A 265 -2.76 -7.21 5.93
CA ILE A 265 -2.97 -5.94 6.60
C ILE A 265 -3.33 -4.88 5.54
N PRO A 266 -4.42 -4.10 5.74
CA PRO A 266 -4.80 -3.05 4.81
C PRO A 266 -3.78 -1.89 4.85
N PHE A 267 -3.57 -1.27 3.68
CA PHE A 267 -2.96 0.05 3.58
C PHE A 267 -3.97 0.94 2.85
N LEU A 268 -4.50 1.93 3.53
CA LEU A 268 -5.69 2.66 3.12
C LEU A 268 -5.47 4.15 3.29
N LEU A 269 -5.81 4.91 2.25
CA LEU A 269 -5.82 6.37 2.27
C LEU A 269 -7.21 6.84 1.80
N SER A 270 -7.83 7.73 2.54
CA SER A 270 -9.19 8.23 2.24
C SER A 270 -9.33 9.68 2.66
N ASP A 271 -9.86 10.53 1.79
CA ASP A 271 -10.16 11.94 2.10
C ASP A 271 -11.59 12.15 2.64
N HIS A 272 -12.28 11.04 2.95
CA HIS A 272 -13.60 11.04 3.57
C HIS A 272 -13.64 10.01 4.70
N HIS A 273 -14.46 10.33 5.70
CA HIS A 273 -14.47 9.67 7.01
C HIS A 273 -14.70 8.15 6.93
N GLU A 274 -13.91 7.43 7.74
CA GLU A 274 -13.65 5.99 7.77
C GLU A 274 -14.89 5.09 7.98
N GLU A 275 -15.90 5.57 8.71
CA GLU A 275 -17.05 4.74 9.15
C GLU A 275 -17.74 3.98 8.01
N GLN A 276 -17.65 4.50 6.78
CA GLN A 276 -18.27 3.87 5.63
C GLN A 276 -17.54 2.60 5.17
N LEU A 277 -16.22 2.49 5.35
CA LEU A 277 -15.46 1.35 4.86
C LEU A 277 -15.66 0.12 5.74
N SER A 278 -15.52 0.25 7.06
CA SER A 278 -15.73 -0.84 8.02
C SER A 278 -17.16 -1.40 7.91
N ARG A 279 -18.17 -0.52 7.88
CA ARG A 279 -19.58 -0.88 7.65
C ARG A 279 -19.79 -1.59 6.32
N ARG A 280 -19.15 -1.12 5.23
CA ARG A 280 -19.24 -1.77 3.92
C ARG A 280 -18.63 -3.17 3.95
N LEU A 281 -17.47 -3.35 4.57
CA LEU A 281 -16.82 -4.66 4.74
C LEU A 281 -17.67 -5.62 5.58
N ARG A 282 -18.29 -5.13 6.66
CA ARG A 282 -19.23 -5.92 7.48
C ARG A 282 -20.47 -6.33 6.68
N ARG A 283 -21.15 -5.41 6.01
CA ARG A 283 -22.32 -5.74 5.15
C ARG A 283 -21.94 -6.75 4.07
N GLN A 284 -20.80 -6.55 3.42
CA GLN A 284 -20.27 -7.48 2.43
C GLN A 284 -19.95 -8.87 3.00
N SER A 285 -19.54 -8.94 4.27
CA SER A 285 -19.31 -10.20 4.98
C SER A 285 -20.64 -10.88 5.31
N ILE A 286 -21.65 -10.13 5.77
CA ILE A 286 -23.00 -10.64 6.03
C ILE A 286 -23.60 -11.25 4.76
N TRP A 287 -23.56 -10.55 3.63
CA TRP A 287 -24.04 -11.10 2.35
C TRP A 287 -23.28 -12.35 1.91
N SER A 288 -21.96 -12.39 2.16
CA SER A 288 -21.15 -13.56 1.82
C SER A 288 -21.48 -14.75 2.74
N LEU A 289 -21.76 -14.49 4.02
CA LEU A 289 -22.20 -15.48 5.00
C LEU A 289 -23.58 -16.05 4.65
N LEU A 290 -24.54 -15.20 4.30
CA LEU A 290 -25.88 -15.63 3.86
C LEU A 290 -25.79 -16.51 2.61
N GLY A 291 -24.97 -16.11 1.62
CA GLY A 291 -24.72 -16.93 0.44
C GLY A 291 -24.03 -18.26 0.77
N MET A 292 -23.10 -18.28 1.73
CA MET A 292 -22.45 -19.49 2.20
C MET A 292 -23.45 -20.46 2.84
N LEU A 293 -24.32 -19.95 3.72
CA LEU A 293 -25.37 -20.75 4.36
C LEU A 293 -26.31 -21.34 3.31
N PHE A 294 -26.77 -20.53 2.35
CA PHE A 294 -27.61 -21.00 1.25
C PHE A 294 -26.94 -22.09 0.42
N SER A 295 -25.70 -21.86 -0.05
CA SER A 295 -24.94 -22.82 -0.85
C SER A 295 -24.64 -24.10 -0.08
N GLY A 296 -24.35 -23.99 1.22
CA GLY A 296 -24.12 -25.13 2.11
C GLY A 296 -25.38 -25.95 2.34
N SER A 297 -26.54 -25.30 2.52
CA SER A 297 -27.84 -25.99 2.62
C SER A 297 -28.18 -26.75 1.35
N VAL A 298 -27.94 -26.18 0.17
CA VAL A 298 -28.14 -26.88 -1.12
C VAL A 298 -27.19 -28.06 -1.26
N ALA A 299 -25.90 -27.89 -0.92
CA ALA A 299 -24.94 -28.98 -0.95
C ALA A 299 -25.31 -30.11 0.02
N GLY A 300 -25.75 -29.77 1.25
CA GLY A 300 -26.21 -30.74 2.24
C GLY A 300 -27.47 -31.49 1.79
N TRP A 301 -28.42 -30.78 1.16
CA TRP A 301 -29.62 -31.40 0.58
C TRP A 301 -29.26 -32.38 -0.55
N LEU A 302 -28.36 -32.00 -1.46
CA LEU A 302 -27.81 -32.89 -2.49
C LEU A 302 -27.03 -34.07 -1.87
N TRP A 303 -26.33 -33.87 -0.77
CA TRP A 303 -25.63 -34.99 -0.14
C TRP A 303 -26.61 -36.00 0.49
N LEU A 304 -27.65 -35.51 1.17
CA LEU A 304 -28.70 -36.36 1.75
C LEU A 304 -29.50 -37.11 0.68
N ALA A 305 -29.87 -36.45 -0.41
CA ALA A 305 -30.59 -37.10 -1.51
C ALA A 305 -29.76 -38.21 -2.19
N LEU A 306 -28.42 -38.07 -2.25
CA LEU A 306 -27.52 -39.12 -2.73
C LEU A 306 -27.41 -40.30 -1.76
N TRP A 307 -27.56 -40.05 -0.45
CA TRP A 307 -27.50 -41.10 0.57
C TRP A 307 -28.78 -41.93 0.64
N VAL A 308 -29.93 -41.32 0.33
CA VAL A 308 -31.25 -41.97 0.35
C VAL A 308 -31.55 -42.74 -0.96
N SER A 309 -30.93 -42.35 -2.07
CA SER A 309 -31.05 -42.99 -3.40
C SER A 309 -30.11 -44.18 -3.60
#